data_AF-A0AAW0EP29-F1
#
_entry.id   AF-A0AAW0EP29-F1
#
_cell.length_a   1.000
_cell.length_b   1.000
_cell.length_c   1.000
_cell.angle_alpha   90.00
_cell.angle_beta   90.00
_cell.angle_gamma   90.00
#
_symmetry.space_group_name_H-M   'P 1'
#
loop_
_entity.id
_entity.type
_entity.pdbx_description
1 polymer ?
#
loop_
_entity_poly.entity_id
_entity_poly.type
_entity_poly.pdbx_seq_one_letter_code
_entity_poly.pdbx_strand_id
1 'polypeptide(L)'
;MRSNTRANAFSDASAQAAALEEWKRKSAVRKEVASSLRDKVQRLKSDAEAGRRTAQWMQERDALNREQEACEAALDTIERRLGDAVAEPEAVRSRRLGLAALKTVLAQQLSDVGALHRTATTPSPSDSSRDAATAERVSEMREWIAAELKKCEAEEVALTAASLDLTDAPFTAAAECRAAARQAQQTLEGLCEAYQPAPQLRSAFEGAVADAEKEALRRIEDAGGPATSTTPPEVLRCVGLIVRMGQHARQYDISASTMSALAERVSAVYPAMPAAQVRGAIEDALRLRKARTASQAAVLDFRRATAALLSSCESAFLLEQQAAAQRAERAEATRLRVEAQHARHAHLAEERAAHAAVLRRRQTAEEQAQAAAAAREQALQAKRAEEFQERLHLFEAYTAQQAALREKEREVAALQAQAAAEAKAARTQHNGVRVEYRRQQDEQRQRAQKQREQELASLRDKKHEALQRFFASINQQIGVTADPQRVLKATSSSAQTELYTTLAQTTRPSLTGFSDEQIMKDPRVRLYHALLAAGLHTTPYGREVATRGYRVPPAQRSSEANPLRSDFA
;
A
#
# COMPACT_ATOMS: atom_id res chain seq x y z
N MET A 1 36.23 43.05 40.17
CA MET A 1 36.10 44.18 39.24
C MET A 1 36.36 43.70 37.82
N ARG A 2 35.33 43.33 37.05
CA ARG A 2 35.49 43.07 35.61
C ARG A 2 35.29 44.42 34.92
N SER A 3 36.36 44.99 34.37
CA SER A 3 36.31 46.24 33.61
C SER A 3 35.42 46.02 32.39
N ASN A 4 34.22 46.59 32.44
CA ASN A 4 33.26 46.56 31.36
C ASN A 4 33.73 47.57 30.30
N THR A 5 34.77 47.21 29.54
CA THR A 5 35.29 48.00 28.44
C THR A 5 34.22 48.05 27.35
N ARG A 6 33.38 49.09 27.39
CA ARG A 6 32.48 49.41 26.29
C ARG A 6 33.34 49.65 25.05
N ALA A 7 33.09 48.88 23.99
CA ALA A 7 33.70 49.13 22.70
C ALA A 7 33.37 50.56 22.27
N ASN A 8 34.41 51.36 22.05
CA ASN A 8 34.34 52.71 21.49
C ASN A 8 34.59 52.59 19.98
N ALA A 9 34.24 53.61 19.20
CA ALA A 9 34.52 53.72 17.77
C ALA A 9 36.02 53.57 17.42
N PHE A 10 36.91 53.67 18.41
CA PHE A 10 38.37 53.52 18.26
C PHE A 10 38.93 52.21 18.85
N SER A 11 38.09 51.27 19.27
CA SER A 11 38.55 49.96 19.75
C SER A 11 39.05 49.09 18.58
N ASP A 12 40.01 48.20 18.87
CA ASP A 12 40.56 47.29 17.86
C ASP A 12 39.46 46.48 17.15
N ALA A 13 39.70 46.12 15.88
CA ALA A 13 38.72 45.43 15.03
C ALA A 13 38.12 44.17 15.69
N SER A 14 38.89 43.47 16.51
CA SER A 14 38.42 42.31 17.29
C SER A 14 37.36 42.69 18.34
N ALA A 15 37.56 43.81 19.07
CA ALA A 15 36.61 44.28 20.06
C ALA A 15 35.32 44.82 19.41
N GLN A 16 35.43 45.46 18.24
CA GLN A 16 34.26 45.90 17.46
C GLN A 16 33.47 44.70 16.89
N ALA A 17 34.16 43.66 16.40
CA ALA A 17 33.52 42.42 15.95
C ALA A 17 32.80 41.70 17.11
N ALA A 18 33.43 41.62 18.28
CA ALA A 18 32.82 41.03 19.48
C ALA A 18 31.57 41.81 19.94
N ALA A 19 31.62 43.15 19.92
CA ALA A 19 30.47 44.00 20.26
C ALA A 19 29.32 43.86 19.27
N LEU A 20 29.61 43.71 17.98
CA LEU A 20 28.61 43.48 16.93
C LEU A 20 27.94 42.11 17.06
N GLU A 21 28.71 41.06 17.38
CA GLU A 21 28.16 39.74 17.69
C GLU A 21 27.32 39.75 18.98
N GLU A 22 27.74 40.45 20.03
CA GLU A 22 26.95 40.62 21.25
C GLU A 22 25.64 41.38 20.97
N TRP A 23 25.70 42.43 20.13
CA TRP A 23 24.51 43.17 19.69
C TRP A 23 23.55 42.29 18.88
N LYS A 24 24.06 41.52 17.90
CA LYS A 24 23.25 40.56 17.13
C LYS A 24 22.57 39.54 18.05
N ARG A 25 23.29 39.00 19.03
CA ARG A 25 22.75 38.05 20.02
C ARG A 25 21.64 38.70 20.85
N LYS A 26 21.86 39.91 21.37
CA LYS A 26 20.84 40.67 22.13
C LYS A 26 19.62 41.02 21.25
N SER A 27 19.84 41.37 19.99
CA SER A 27 18.78 41.63 19.01
C SER A 27 17.95 40.38 18.73
N ALA A 28 18.59 39.22 18.55
CA ALA A 28 17.90 37.94 18.35
C ALA A 28 17.02 37.58 19.57
N VAL A 29 17.54 37.70 20.79
CA VAL A 29 16.77 37.49 22.02
C VAL A 29 15.59 38.46 22.12
N ARG A 30 15.80 39.74 21.81
CA ARG A 30 14.70 40.74 21.80
C ARG A 30 13.65 40.40 20.74
N LYS A 31 14.04 39.90 19.57
CA LYS A 31 13.12 39.46 18.51
C LYS A 31 12.29 38.27 18.96
N GLU A 32 12.90 37.30 19.66
CA GLU A 32 12.22 36.14 20.23
C GLU A 32 11.24 36.52 21.36
N VAL A 33 11.64 37.43 22.25
CA VAL A 33 10.74 37.98 23.29
C VAL A 33 9.58 38.73 22.63
N ALA A 34 9.84 39.52 21.58
CA ALA A 34 8.80 40.25 20.86
C ALA A 34 7.85 39.34 20.04
N SER A 35 8.32 38.20 19.52
CA SER A 35 7.42 37.19 18.93
C SER A 35 6.61 36.50 20.02
N SER A 36 7.22 36.09 21.13
CA SER A 36 6.53 35.48 22.27
C SER A 36 5.44 36.38 22.85
N LEU A 37 5.70 37.69 22.99
CA LEU A 37 4.70 38.66 23.43
C LEU A 37 3.57 38.83 22.41
N ARG A 38 3.87 38.85 21.10
CA ARG A 38 2.85 38.90 20.06
C ARG A 38 1.96 37.66 20.09
N ASP A 39 2.55 36.47 20.22
CA ASP A 39 1.82 35.22 20.33
C ASP A 39 0.94 35.21 21.59
N LYS A 40 1.44 35.71 22.73
CA LYS A 40 0.66 35.85 23.97
C LYS A 40 -0.51 36.82 23.80
N VAL A 41 -0.30 37.97 23.15
CA VAL A 41 -1.38 38.92 22.86
C VAL A 41 -2.41 38.32 21.90
N GLN A 42 -1.98 37.58 20.87
CA GLN A 42 -2.89 36.87 19.97
C GLN A 42 -3.70 35.81 20.72
N ARG A 43 -3.08 35.03 21.60
CA ARG A 43 -3.78 34.07 22.47
C ARG A 43 -4.80 34.75 23.37
N LEU A 44 -4.42 35.81 24.09
CA LEU A 44 -5.36 36.57 24.94
C LEU A 44 -6.51 37.19 24.15
N LYS A 45 -6.27 37.66 22.91
CA LYS A 45 -7.33 38.13 22.02
C LYS A 45 -8.27 36.99 21.63
N SER A 46 -7.71 35.84 21.24
CA SER A 46 -8.49 34.63 20.92
C SER A 46 -9.32 34.17 22.12
N ASP A 47 -8.75 34.18 23.33
CA ASP A 47 -9.44 33.80 24.58
C ASP A 47 -10.55 34.79 24.93
N ALA A 48 -10.32 36.10 24.78
CA ALA A 48 -11.32 37.12 25.01
C ALA A 48 -12.47 37.09 23.97
N GLU A 49 -12.17 36.73 22.72
CA GLU A 49 -13.18 36.49 21.69
C GLU A 49 -13.97 35.21 21.98
N ALA A 50 -13.31 34.13 22.38
CA ALA A 50 -13.97 32.91 22.83
C ALA A 50 -14.90 33.18 24.02
N GLY A 51 -14.45 33.94 25.01
CA GLY A 51 -15.28 34.35 26.16
C GLY A 51 -16.52 35.17 25.75
N ARG A 52 -16.37 36.12 24.82
CA ARG A 52 -17.51 36.88 24.28
C ARG A 52 -18.51 36.01 23.55
N ARG A 53 -18.06 35.06 22.73
CA ARG A 53 -18.94 34.10 22.03
C ARG A 53 -19.68 33.19 23.00
N THR A 54 -19.01 32.68 24.03
CA THR A 54 -19.66 31.88 25.08
C THR A 54 -20.73 32.68 25.81
N ALA A 55 -20.49 33.96 26.11
CA ALA A 55 -21.48 34.83 26.73
C ALA A 55 -22.68 35.10 25.81
N GLN A 56 -22.45 35.37 24.52
CA GLN A 56 -23.51 35.52 23.51
C GLN A 56 -24.35 34.25 23.39
N TRP A 57 -23.70 33.09 23.30
CA TRP A 57 -24.39 31.80 23.25
C TRP A 57 -25.26 31.54 24.47
N MET A 58 -24.79 31.87 25.68
CA MET A 58 -25.61 31.76 26.89
C MET A 58 -26.85 32.67 26.84
N GLN A 59 -26.70 33.91 26.36
CA GLN A 59 -27.81 34.84 26.19
C GLN A 59 -28.85 34.34 25.18
N GLU A 60 -28.39 33.82 24.04
CA GLU A 60 -29.25 33.25 22.99
C GLU A 60 -29.99 32.00 23.49
N ARG A 61 -29.29 31.11 24.20
CA ARG A 61 -29.92 29.93 24.83
C ARG A 61 -31.01 30.33 25.82
N ASP A 62 -30.74 31.32 26.66
CA ASP A 62 -31.71 31.79 27.64
C ASP A 62 -32.90 32.50 26.95
N ALA A 63 -32.69 33.17 25.82
CA ALA A 63 -33.76 33.73 25.00
C ALA A 63 -34.64 32.64 24.37
N LEU A 64 -34.03 31.58 23.80
CA LEU A 64 -34.76 30.43 23.25
C LEU A 64 -35.60 29.70 24.30
N ASN A 65 -35.06 29.55 25.52
CA ASN A 65 -35.83 28.96 26.63
C ASN A 65 -37.06 29.81 26.97
N ARG A 66 -36.94 31.14 26.99
CA ARG A 66 -38.11 32.03 27.21
C ARG A 66 -39.13 31.94 26.08
N GLU A 67 -38.68 31.81 24.83
CA GLU A 67 -39.57 31.60 23.68
C GLU A 67 -40.31 30.27 23.80
N GLN A 68 -39.63 29.20 24.24
CA GLN A 68 -40.25 27.91 24.51
C GLN A 68 -41.33 28.02 25.60
N GLU A 69 -41.00 28.60 26.75
CA GLU A 69 -41.93 28.82 27.86
C GLU A 69 -43.16 29.63 27.41
N ALA A 70 -42.97 30.66 26.58
CA ALA A 70 -44.07 31.46 26.05
C ALA A 70 -44.99 30.65 25.11
N CYS A 71 -44.42 29.80 24.24
CA CYS A 71 -45.19 28.93 23.35
C CYS A 71 -45.99 27.88 24.12
N GLU A 72 -45.37 27.24 25.13
CA GLU A 72 -46.03 26.27 26.00
C GLU A 72 -47.19 26.91 26.77
N ALA A 73 -46.98 28.12 27.33
CA ALA A 73 -48.02 28.86 28.05
C ALA A 73 -49.20 29.28 27.13
N ALA A 74 -48.92 29.63 25.87
CA ALA A 74 -49.97 29.93 24.88
C ALA A 74 -50.82 28.69 24.60
N LEU A 75 -50.20 27.53 24.36
CA LEU A 75 -50.90 26.27 24.12
C LEU A 75 -51.71 25.80 25.33
N ASP A 76 -51.18 25.97 26.55
CA ASP A 76 -51.92 25.70 27.79
C ASP A 76 -53.13 26.61 27.96
N THR A 77 -53.06 27.84 27.46
CA THR A 77 -54.18 28.79 27.48
C THR A 77 -55.27 28.35 26.50
N ILE A 78 -54.91 27.95 25.28
CA ILE A 78 -55.83 27.39 24.28
C ILE A 78 -56.48 26.11 24.81
N GLU A 79 -55.69 25.22 25.42
CA GLU A 79 -56.18 23.96 25.99
C GLU A 79 -57.20 24.17 27.12
N ARG A 80 -56.96 25.15 27.99
CA ARG A 80 -57.91 25.56 29.04
C ARG A 80 -59.21 26.08 28.45
N ARG A 81 -59.13 27.03 27.51
CA ARG A 81 -60.33 27.62 26.86
C ARG A 81 -61.17 26.58 26.12
N LEU A 82 -60.52 25.62 25.45
CA LEU A 82 -61.22 24.48 24.81
C LEU A 82 -61.96 23.60 25.83
N GLY A 83 -61.40 23.44 27.04
CA GLY A 83 -62.05 22.73 28.13
C GLY A 83 -63.32 23.43 28.62
N ASP A 84 -63.34 24.76 28.60
CA ASP A 84 -64.46 25.57 29.07
C ASP A 84 -65.56 25.74 27.99
N ALA A 85 -65.17 25.80 26.72
CA ALA A 85 -66.07 26.16 25.62
C ALA A 85 -66.88 25.00 25.02
N VAL A 86 -66.37 23.77 25.03
CA VAL A 86 -66.95 22.68 24.23
C VAL A 86 -67.45 21.55 25.14
N ALA A 87 -68.78 21.38 25.16
CA ALA A 87 -69.44 20.34 25.96
C ALA A 87 -69.34 18.92 25.37
N GLU A 88 -68.83 18.78 24.14
CA GLU A 88 -68.68 17.51 23.42
C GLU A 88 -67.32 16.84 23.73
N PRO A 89 -67.28 15.71 24.45
CA PRO A 89 -66.05 15.15 25.00
C PRO A 89 -65.09 14.58 23.96
N GLU A 90 -65.57 14.13 22.79
CA GLU A 90 -64.70 13.50 21.77
C GLU A 90 -63.96 14.51 20.90
N ALA A 91 -64.63 15.59 20.46
CA ALA A 91 -64.00 16.66 19.69
C ALA A 91 -62.89 17.34 20.53
N VAL A 92 -63.16 17.60 21.81
CA VAL A 92 -62.17 18.14 22.76
C VAL A 92 -61.01 17.17 22.97
N ARG A 93 -61.28 15.87 23.14
CA ARG A 93 -60.22 14.86 23.36
C ARG A 93 -59.27 14.77 22.16
N SER A 94 -59.82 14.71 20.95
CA SER A 94 -59.00 14.69 19.73
C SER A 94 -58.19 15.97 19.58
N ARG A 95 -58.75 17.12 19.95
CA ARG A 95 -58.04 18.39 19.88
C ARG A 95 -56.92 18.49 20.91
N ARG A 96 -57.14 18.03 22.13
CA ARG A 96 -56.10 17.94 23.18
C ARG A 96 -54.93 17.07 22.74
N LEU A 97 -55.21 15.93 22.09
CA LEU A 97 -54.15 15.09 21.52
C LEU A 97 -53.36 15.83 20.44
N GLY A 98 -54.05 16.59 19.56
CA GLY A 98 -53.39 17.42 18.56
C GLY A 98 -52.51 18.52 19.16
N LEU A 99 -53.00 19.23 20.20
CA LEU A 99 -52.22 20.25 20.91
C LEU A 99 -51.03 19.64 21.65
N ALA A 100 -51.19 18.46 22.26
CA ALA A 100 -50.09 17.74 22.91
C ALA A 100 -49.01 17.31 21.89
N ALA A 101 -49.42 16.85 20.70
CA ALA A 101 -48.49 16.54 19.62
C ALA A 101 -47.80 17.80 19.07
N LEU A 102 -48.50 18.93 18.99
CA LEU A 102 -47.89 20.20 18.59
C LEU A 102 -46.87 20.68 19.64
N LYS A 103 -47.16 20.55 20.94
CA LYS A 103 -46.21 20.86 22.03
C LYS A 103 -44.91 20.08 21.85
N THR A 104 -44.97 18.78 21.55
CA THR A 104 -43.75 17.97 21.35
C THR A 104 -42.99 18.37 20.09
N VAL A 105 -43.66 18.67 18.98
CA VAL A 105 -43.02 19.15 17.75
C VAL A 105 -42.34 20.50 17.96
N LEU A 106 -43.00 21.44 18.65
CA LEU A 106 -42.44 22.75 18.95
C LEU A 106 -41.20 22.66 19.84
N ALA A 107 -41.26 21.84 20.89
CA ALA A 107 -40.10 21.58 21.74
C ALA A 107 -38.92 20.99 20.95
N GLN A 108 -39.21 20.07 20.00
CA GLN A 108 -38.17 19.51 19.12
C GLN A 108 -37.58 20.57 18.19
N GLN A 109 -38.40 21.37 17.51
CA GLN A 109 -37.92 22.42 16.61
C GLN A 109 -37.08 23.47 17.34
N LEU A 110 -37.48 23.88 18.55
CA LEU A 110 -36.69 24.81 19.38
C LEU A 110 -35.36 24.19 19.86
N SER A 111 -35.35 22.89 20.14
CA SER A 111 -34.11 22.15 20.41
C SER A 111 -33.18 22.14 19.19
N ASP A 112 -33.74 21.95 17.99
CA ASP A 112 -32.99 21.97 16.73
C ASP A 112 -32.44 23.38 16.42
N VAL A 113 -33.22 24.45 16.67
CA VAL A 113 -32.74 25.85 16.65
C VAL A 113 -31.53 26.01 17.57
N GLY A 114 -31.63 25.52 18.80
CA GLY A 114 -30.54 25.56 19.78
C GLY A 114 -29.31 24.75 19.33
N ALA A 115 -29.50 23.64 18.61
CA ALA A 115 -28.41 22.85 18.02
C ALA A 115 -27.72 23.59 16.88
N LEU A 116 -28.49 24.20 15.98
CA LEU A 116 -27.95 25.00 14.86
C LEU A 116 -27.13 26.18 15.38
N HIS A 117 -27.61 26.89 16.41
CA HIS A 117 -26.86 27.96 17.07
C HIS A 117 -25.53 27.46 17.66
N ARG A 118 -25.52 26.31 18.35
CA ARG A 118 -24.27 25.70 18.85
C ARG A 118 -23.27 25.49 17.72
N THR A 119 -23.70 24.95 16.58
CA THR A 119 -22.81 24.69 15.45
C THR A 119 -22.29 25.95 14.75
N ALA A 120 -23.08 27.02 14.73
CA ALA A 120 -22.67 28.32 14.18
C ALA A 120 -21.60 29.00 15.07
N THR A 121 -21.70 28.88 16.39
CA THR A 121 -20.72 29.47 17.32
C THR A 121 -19.36 28.75 17.35
N THR A 122 -19.25 27.53 16.82
CA THR A 122 -17.96 26.84 16.71
C THR A 122 -17.09 27.49 15.63
N PRO A 123 -15.85 27.92 15.94
CA PRO A 123 -14.99 28.63 15.00
C PRO A 123 -14.60 27.73 13.82
N SER A 124 -15.33 27.83 12.73
CA SER A 124 -14.94 27.32 11.41
C SER A 124 -14.29 28.48 10.63
N PRO A 125 -13.01 28.37 10.23
CA PRO A 125 -12.25 29.50 9.68
C PRO A 125 -12.63 29.94 8.25
N SER A 126 -13.76 29.53 7.66
CA SER A 126 -14.01 29.83 6.23
C SER A 126 -15.43 30.16 5.75
N ASP A 127 -16.51 30.00 6.52
CA ASP A 127 -17.85 30.08 5.89
C ASP A 127 -18.76 31.14 6.50
N SER A 128 -18.54 32.42 6.14
CA SER A 128 -19.54 33.48 6.35
C SER A 128 -20.89 33.17 5.70
N SER A 129 -20.89 32.33 4.66
CA SER A 129 -22.11 31.82 4.01
C SER A 129 -22.92 30.89 4.92
N ARG A 130 -22.27 30.16 5.84
CA ARG A 130 -22.94 29.18 6.70
C ARG A 130 -23.70 29.86 7.83
N ASP A 131 -23.16 30.96 8.36
CA ASP A 131 -23.81 31.75 9.41
C ASP A 131 -25.07 32.47 8.89
N ALA A 132 -25.07 32.90 7.62
CA ALA A 132 -26.26 33.47 7.00
C ALA A 132 -27.38 32.43 6.82
N ALA A 133 -27.03 31.23 6.35
CA ALA A 133 -27.99 30.14 6.16
C ALA A 133 -28.58 29.63 7.49
N THR A 134 -27.79 29.59 8.56
CA THR A 134 -28.29 29.19 9.89
C THR A 134 -29.24 30.25 10.46
N ALA A 135 -28.95 31.54 10.29
CA ALA A 135 -29.82 32.62 10.72
C ALA A 135 -31.16 32.63 9.96
N GLU A 136 -31.13 32.43 8.64
CA GLU A 136 -32.33 32.31 7.81
C GLU A 136 -33.20 31.14 8.26
N ARG A 137 -32.60 29.97 8.46
CA ARG A 137 -33.31 28.77 8.92
C ARG A 137 -33.98 28.95 10.28
N VAL A 138 -33.38 29.74 11.17
CA VAL A 138 -33.94 30.06 12.49
C VAL A 138 -35.15 30.99 12.34
N SER A 139 -35.08 31.97 11.44
CA SER A 139 -36.22 32.84 11.13
C SER A 139 -37.40 32.05 10.58
N GLU A 140 -37.16 31.16 9.61
CA GLU A 140 -38.19 30.28 9.05
C GLU A 140 -38.89 29.44 10.12
N MET A 141 -38.12 28.84 11.03
CA MET A 141 -38.69 28.04 12.11
C MET A 141 -39.55 28.90 13.05
N ARG A 142 -39.11 30.11 13.43
CA ARG A 142 -39.91 31.01 14.29
C ARG A 142 -41.21 31.46 13.62
N GLU A 143 -41.16 31.77 12.33
CA GLU A 143 -42.35 32.13 11.55
C GLU A 143 -43.34 30.96 11.48
N TRP A 144 -42.84 29.75 11.28
CA TRP A 144 -43.66 28.53 11.29
C TRP A 144 -44.34 28.31 12.65
N ILE A 145 -43.61 28.47 13.75
CA ILE A 145 -44.16 28.36 15.12
C ILE A 145 -45.30 29.37 15.32
N ALA A 146 -45.08 30.64 14.95
CA ALA A 146 -46.09 31.69 15.09
C ALA A 146 -47.34 31.42 14.22
N ALA A 147 -47.15 30.89 13.01
CA ALA A 147 -48.23 30.53 12.11
C ALA A 147 -49.09 29.38 12.66
N GLU A 148 -48.47 28.33 13.21
CA GLU A 148 -49.19 27.19 13.81
C GLU A 148 -49.94 27.58 15.10
N LEU A 149 -49.36 28.46 15.94
CA LEU A 149 -50.08 29.01 17.09
C LEU A 149 -51.32 29.80 16.66
N LYS A 150 -51.17 30.68 15.66
CA LYS A 150 -52.29 31.48 15.13
C LYS A 150 -53.37 30.61 14.50
N LYS A 151 -52.98 29.52 13.82
CA LYS A 151 -53.92 28.52 13.30
C LYS A 151 -54.67 27.83 14.42
N CYS A 152 -53.99 27.50 15.52
CA CYS A 152 -54.63 26.89 16.68
C CYS A 152 -55.67 27.81 17.34
N GLU A 153 -55.35 29.10 17.47
CA GLU A 153 -56.29 30.14 17.96
C GLU A 153 -57.48 30.30 17.02
N ALA A 154 -57.26 30.36 15.70
CA ALA A 154 -58.35 30.48 14.73
C ALA A 154 -59.29 29.26 14.76
N GLU A 155 -58.74 28.06 14.90
CA GLU A 155 -59.52 26.83 15.03
C GLU A 155 -60.31 26.77 16.35
N GLU A 156 -59.76 27.31 17.45
CA GLU A 156 -60.49 27.49 18.72
C GLU A 156 -61.69 28.43 18.54
N VAL A 157 -61.47 29.58 17.89
CA VAL A 157 -62.54 30.56 17.59
C VAL A 157 -63.61 29.94 16.68
N ALA A 158 -63.22 29.13 15.70
CA ALA A 158 -64.17 28.44 14.84
C ALA A 158 -64.99 27.39 15.58
N LEU A 159 -64.38 26.63 16.50
CA LEU A 159 -65.08 25.62 17.32
C LEU A 159 -66.04 26.25 18.32
N THR A 160 -65.65 27.36 18.94
CA THR A 160 -66.51 28.14 19.85
C THR A 160 -67.69 28.76 19.10
N ALA A 161 -67.46 29.34 17.91
CA ALA A 161 -68.53 29.88 17.06
C ALA A 161 -69.51 28.79 16.56
N ALA A 162 -68.99 27.64 16.11
CA ALA A 162 -69.81 26.52 15.65
C ALA A 162 -70.68 25.90 16.77
N SER A 163 -70.27 26.04 18.03
CA SER A 163 -71.09 25.64 19.18
C SER A 163 -72.29 26.58 19.43
N LEU A 164 -72.22 27.83 18.97
CA LEU A 164 -73.23 28.86 19.20
C LEU A 164 -74.26 28.96 18.05
N ASP A 165 -73.84 28.74 16.80
CA ASP A 165 -74.68 28.92 15.58
C ASP A 165 -75.59 27.74 15.21
N LEU A 166 -76.29 27.17 16.19
CA LEU A 166 -77.25 26.08 15.95
C LEU A 166 -78.64 26.53 15.47
N THR A 167 -78.80 27.81 15.18
CA THR A 167 -80.05 28.42 14.72
C THR A 167 -79.95 28.76 13.23
N ASP A 168 -80.66 27.95 12.43
CA ASP A 168 -81.25 28.28 11.12
C ASP A 168 -80.60 27.82 9.80
N ALA A 169 -79.36 27.36 9.75
CA ALA A 169 -78.83 26.72 8.53
C ALA A 169 -79.11 25.20 8.52
N PRO A 170 -79.69 24.62 7.44
CA PRO A 170 -79.79 23.18 7.27
C PRO A 170 -78.37 22.60 7.13
N PHE A 171 -77.84 22.11 8.25
CA PHE A 171 -76.57 21.41 8.31
C PHE A 171 -76.61 20.22 7.34
N THR A 172 -75.90 20.34 6.23
CA THR A 172 -75.76 19.27 5.24
C THR A 172 -74.36 18.70 5.34
N ALA A 173 -74.19 17.67 6.19
CA ALA A 173 -72.91 16.97 6.37
C ALA A 173 -72.26 16.56 5.03
N ALA A 174 -73.08 16.19 4.04
CA ALA A 174 -72.61 15.87 2.70
C ALA A 174 -71.97 17.07 1.98
N ALA A 175 -72.50 18.29 2.15
CA ALA A 175 -71.92 19.50 1.59
C ALA A 175 -70.58 19.83 2.27
N GLU A 176 -70.49 19.68 3.59
CA GLU A 176 -69.24 19.84 4.34
C GLU A 176 -68.19 18.79 3.96
N CYS A 177 -68.60 17.54 3.74
CA CYS A 177 -67.72 16.47 3.25
C CYS A 177 -67.16 16.83 1.87
N ARG A 178 -68.00 17.24 0.92
CA ARG A 178 -67.58 17.67 -0.42
C ARG A 178 -66.70 18.92 -0.40
N ALA A 179 -66.97 19.86 0.49
CA ALA A 179 -66.13 21.04 0.68
C ALA A 179 -64.73 20.64 1.21
N ALA A 180 -64.68 19.74 2.20
CA ALA A 180 -63.43 19.20 2.71
C ALA A 180 -62.67 18.39 1.63
N ALA A 181 -63.38 17.64 0.78
CA ALA A 181 -62.77 16.90 -0.31
C ALA A 181 -62.14 17.83 -1.36
N ARG A 182 -62.83 18.90 -1.76
CA ARG A 182 -62.28 19.94 -2.64
C ARG A 182 -61.06 20.61 -2.04
N GLN A 183 -61.07 20.93 -0.74
CA GLN A 183 -59.92 21.49 -0.06
C GLN A 183 -58.73 20.51 -0.05
N ALA A 184 -58.98 19.22 0.18
CA ALA A 184 -57.95 18.20 0.14
C ALA A 184 -57.36 18.03 -1.27
N GLN A 185 -58.19 18.11 -2.31
CA GLN A 185 -57.76 18.10 -3.71
C GLN A 185 -56.89 19.32 -4.05
N GLN A 186 -57.29 20.54 -3.66
CA GLN A 186 -56.49 21.75 -3.86
C GLN A 186 -55.15 21.68 -3.13
N THR A 187 -55.13 21.12 -1.92
CA THR A 187 -53.88 20.93 -1.16
C THR A 187 -52.97 19.93 -1.88
N LEU A 188 -53.54 18.83 -2.38
CA LEU A 188 -52.80 17.83 -3.15
C LEU A 188 -52.25 18.41 -4.47
N GLU A 189 -53.03 19.24 -5.17
CA GLU A 189 -52.59 19.96 -6.37
C GLU A 189 -51.41 20.87 -6.07
N GLY A 190 -51.48 21.66 -4.98
CA GLY A 190 -50.36 22.50 -4.54
C GLY A 190 -49.09 21.69 -4.21
N LEU A 191 -49.24 20.52 -3.56
CA LEU A 191 -48.11 19.60 -3.33
C LEU A 191 -47.56 19.05 -4.65
N CYS A 192 -48.42 18.72 -5.62
CA CYS A 192 -47.97 18.22 -6.92
C CYS A 192 -47.21 19.29 -7.73
N GLU A 193 -47.64 20.54 -7.66
CA GLU A 193 -46.95 21.67 -8.29
C GLU A 193 -45.58 21.94 -7.65
N ALA A 194 -45.51 21.90 -6.32
CA ALA A 194 -44.29 22.17 -5.57
C ALA A 194 -43.21 21.09 -5.79
N TYR A 195 -43.60 19.80 -5.81
CA TYR A 195 -42.66 18.69 -5.81
C TYR A 195 -42.50 17.98 -7.17
N GLN A 196 -43.41 18.21 -8.12
CA GLN A 196 -43.42 17.57 -9.44
C GLN A 196 -43.24 16.04 -9.38
N PRO A 197 -44.07 15.32 -8.61
CA PRO A 197 -43.92 13.89 -8.38
C PRO A 197 -44.16 13.06 -9.65
N ALA A 198 -43.77 11.79 -9.60
CA ALA A 198 -44.11 10.86 -10.68
C ALA A 198 -45.63 10.80 -10.90
N PRO A 199 -46.12 10.75 -12.16
CA PRO A 199 -47.55 10.78 -12.48
C PRO A 199 -48.32 9.60 -11.85
N GLN A 200 -47.64 8.48 -11.63
CA GLN A 200 -48.19 7.30 -10.95
C GLN A 200 -48.54 7.59 -9.49
N LEU A 201 -47.65 8.24 -8.75
CA LEU A 201 -47.89 8.63 -7.36
C LEU A 201 -49.02 9.65 -7.25
N ARG A 202 -49.02 10.65 -8.13
CA ARG A 202 -50.11 11.64 -8.23
C ARG A 202 -51.46 10.94 -8.39
N SER A 203 -51.60 10.06 -9.38
CA SER A 203 -52.86 9.35 -9.63
C SER A 203 -53.31 8.45 -8.46
N ALA A 204 -52.37 7.84 -7.73
CA ALA A 204 -52.67 7.02 -6.57
C ALA A 204 -53.24 7.85 -5.40
N PHE A 205 -52.65 9.02 -5.11
CA PHE A 205 -53.15 9.90 -4.05
C PHE A 205 -54.47 10.58 -4.42
N GLU A 206 -54.64 11.00 -5.68
CA GLU A 206 -55.93 11.53 -6.18
C GLU A 206 -57.04 10.49 -6.03
N GLY A 207 -56.76 9.23 -6.42
CA GLY A 207 -57.68 8.11 -6.23
C GLY A 207 -58.02 7.86 -4.76
N ALA A 208 -57.02 7.88 -3.87
CA ALA A 208 -57.22 7.65 -2.44
C ALA A 208 -58.07 8.74 -1.77
N VAL A 209 -57.91 10.02 -2.15
CA VAL A 209 -58.78 11.11 -1.66
C VAL A 209 -60.22 10.92 -2.15
N ALA A 210 -60.40 10.57 -3.43
CA ALA A 210 -61.73 10.34 -4.00
C ALA A 210 -62.44 9.13 -3.38
N ASP A 211 -61.71 8.05 -3.08
CA ASP A 211 -62.27 6.86 -2.45
C ASP A 211 -62.62 7.12 -0.97
N ALA A 212 -61.80 7.89 -0.25
CA ALA A 212 -62.12 8.36 1.10
C ALA A 212 -63.38 9.26 1.11
N GLU A 213 -63.57 10.11 0.10
CA GLU A 213 -64.76 10.95 -0.04
C GLU A 213 -66.01 10.08 -0.25
N LYS A 214 -65.96 9.12 -1.18
CA LYS A 214 -67.08 8.20 -1.44
C LYS A 214 -67.48 7.41 -0.20
N GLU A 215 -66.50 6.89 0.54
CA GLU A 215 -66.74 6.15 1.77
C GLU A 215 -67.38 7.03 2.86
N ALA A 216 -66.90 8.27 3.02
CA ALA A 216 -67.48 9.22 3.97
C ALA A 216 -68.91 9.62 3.60
N LEU A 217 -69.17 9.89 2.31
CA LEU A 217 -70.52 10.17 1.81
C LEU A 217 -71.46 9.00 2.02
N ARG A 218 -71.00 7.77 1.79
CA ARG A 218 -71.79 6.56 2.06
C ARG A 218 -72.15 6.45 3.54
N ARG A 219 -71.21 6.70 4.47
CA ARG A 219 -71.51 6.71 5.91
C ARG A 219 -72.48 7.81 6.32
N ILE A 220 -72.40 8.98 5.68
CA ILE A 220 -73.35 10.08 5.90
C ILE A 220 -74.75 9.70 5.42
N GLU A 221 -74.86 9.04 4.26
CA GLU A 221 -76.12 8.53 3.72
C GLU A 221 -76.72 7.43 4.61
N ASP A 222 -75.91 6.45 5.02
CA ASP A 222 -76.31 5.36 5.92
C ASP A 222 -76.79 5.88 7.28
N ALA A 223 -76.15 6.94 7.79
CA ALA A 223 -76.55 7.61 9.04
C ALA A 223 -77.89 8.36 8.91
N GLY A 224 -78.25 8.81 7.70
CA GLY A 224 -79.46 9.61 7.45
C GLY A 224 -80.77 8.86 7.69
N GLY A 225 -80.80 7.54 7.49
CA GLY A 225 -82.00 6.70 7.63
C GLY A 225 -83.19 7.14 6.76
N PRO A 226 -84.29 6.36 6.70
CA PRO A 226 -85.51 6.80 6.02
C PRO A 226 -86.12 7.99 6.77
N ALA A 227 -86.11 9.16 6.13
CA ALA A 227 -86.46 10.46 6.70
C ALA A 227 -87.97 10.68 6.95
N THR A 228 -88.75 9.63 7.18
CA THR A 228 -90.18 9.77 7.48
C THR A 228 -90.37 10.04 8.96
N SER A 229 -90.05 11.25 9.43
CA SER A 229 -90.53 11.70 10.74
C SER A 229 -92.00 12.05 10.60
N THR A 230 -92.86 11.45 11.44
CA THR A 230 -94.28 11.78 11.48
C THR A 230 -94.52 13.11 12.22
N THR A 231 -93.52 13.57 12.96
CA THR A 231 -93.56 14.79 13.77
C THR A 231 -93.24 16.05 12.94
N PRO A 232 -93.99 17.15 13.09
CA PRO A 232 -93.68 18.42 12.43
C PRO A 232 -92.28 18.95 12.78
N PRO A 233 -91.58 19.61 11.83
CA PRO A 233 -90.19 20.04 12.02
C PRO A 233 -90.02 21.08 13.14
N GLU A 234 -91.02 21.94 13.37
CA GLU A 234 -91.01 22.93 14.46
C GLU A 234 -91.03 22.25 15.84
N VAL A 235 -91.85 21.20 15.98
CA VAL A 235 -91.93 20.39 17.20
C VAL A 235 -90.61 19.66 17.43
N LEU A 236 -90.05 19.03 16.39
CA LEU A 236 -88.76 18.33 16.48
C LEU A 236 -87.62 19.27 16.88
N ARG A 237 -87.64 20.52 16.42
CA ARG A 237 -86.64 21.54 16.81
C ARG A 237 -86.72 21.84 18.31
N CYS A 238 -87.92 22.09 18.83
CA CYS A 238 -88.11 22.38 20.24
C CYS A 238 -87.83 21.15 21.13
N VAL A 239 -88.32 19.97 20.75
CA VAL A 239 -88.05 18.71 21.45
C VAL A 239 -86.56 18.38 21.42
N GLY A 240 -85.88 18.59 20.29
CA GLY A 240 -84.43 18.43 20.17
C GLY A 240 -83.65 19.35 21.12
N LEU A 241 -84.11 20.59 21.33
CA LEU A 241 -83.53 21.52 22.29
C LEU A 241 -83.73 21.04 23.74
N ILE A 242 -84.92 20.55 24.08
CA ILE A 242 -85.23 19.96 25.39
C ILE A 242 -84.35 18.73 25.66
N VAL A 243 -84.22 17.84 24.68
CA VAL A 243 -83.36 16.66 24.72
C VAL A 243 -81.90 17.05 24.92
N ARG A 244 -81.42 18.11 24.25
CA ARG A 244 -80.05 18.61 24.43
C ARG A 244 -79.82 19.21 25.82
N MET A 245 -80.78 19.95 26.36
CA MET A 245 -80.69 20.54 27.71
C MET A 245 -80.76 19.50 28.83
N GLY A 246 -81.31 18.31 28.56
CA GLY A 246 -81.25 17.17 29.47
C GLY A 246 -79.82 16.67 29.67
N GLN A 247 -79.16 17.06 30.77
CA GLN A 247 -77.77 16.66 31.09
C GLN A 247 -77.52 15.14 31.09
N HIS A 248 -78.56 14.33 31.32
CA HIS A 248 -78.48 12.87 31.33
C HIS A 248 -78.73 12.20 29.96
N ALA A 249 -79.19 12.94 28.94
CA ALA A 249 -79.40 12.43 27.58
C ALA A 249 -78.13 12.49 26.71
N ARG A 250 -76.95 12.52 27.35
CA ARG A 250 -75.64 12.50 26.70
C ARG A 250 -75.23 11.10 26.25
N GLN A 251 -75.81 10.06 26.86
CA GLN A 251 -75.65 8.68 26.44
C GLN A 251 -76.82 8.31 25.51
N TYR A 252 -76.51 7.66 24.40
CA TYR A 252 -77.47 7.27 23.36
C TYR A 252 -78.50 6.24 23.82
N ASP A 253 -78.26 5.64 24.99
CA ASP A 253 -79.14 4.69 25.67
C ASP A 253 -79.82 5.42 26.83
N ILE A 254 -80.99 5.97 26.55
CA ILE A 254 -81.77 6.71 27.54
C ILE A 254 -82.53 5.71 28.41
N SER A 255 -82.30 5.76 29.72
CA SER A 255 -83.06 4.93 30.66
C SER A 255 -84.53 5.33 30.67
N ALA A 256 -85.41 4.40 31.04
CA ALA A 256 -86.84 4.64 31.11
C ALA A 256 -87.21 5.86 31.99
N SER A 257 -86.46 6.12 33.06
CA SER A 257 -86.68 7.28 33.93
C SER A 257 -86.33 8.60 33.23
N THR A 258 -85.22 8.66 32.48
CA THR A 258 -84.89 9.83 31.66
C THR A 258 -85.88 10.05 30.53
N MET A 259 -86.40 8.99 29.90
CA MET A 259 -87.46 9.14 28.89
C MET A 259 -88.75 9.71 29.49
N SER A 260 -89.13 9.29 30.71
CA SER A 260 -90.28 9.87 31.42
C SER A 260 -90.07 11.35 31.72
N ALA A 261 -88.89 11.72 32.24
CA ALA A 261 -88.57 13.11 32.55
C ALA A 261 -88.54 14.01 31.30
N LEU A 262 -88.06 13.50 30.16
CA LEU A 262 -88.12 14.20 28.88
C LEU A 262 -89.57 14.34 28.40
N ALA A 263 -90.38 13.28 28.51
CA ALA A 263 -91.79 13.31 28.14
C ALA A 263 -92.59 14.33 28.97
N GLU A 264 -92.33 14.45 30.27
CA GLU A 264 -92.93 15.47 31.13
C GLU A 264 -92.56 16.89 30.68
N ARG A 265 -91.28 17.15 30.38
CA ARG A 265 -90.81 18.46 29.91
C ARG A 265 -91.40 18.83 28.54
N VAL A 266 -91.47 17.87 27.62
CA VAL A 266 -92.06 18.10 26.29
C VAL A 266 -93.57 18.32 26.40
N SER A 267 -94.26 17.55 27.26
CA SER A 267 -95.70 17.73 27.50
C SER A 267 -96.02 19.06 28.15
N ALA A 268 -95.12 19.59 29.00
CA ALA A 268 -95.26 20.93 29.59
C ALA A 268 -95.18 22.05 28.53
N VAL A 269 -94.36 21.86 27.49
CA VAL A 269 -94.25 22.82 26.37
C VAL A 269 -95.38 22.63 25.34
N TYR A 270 -95.85 21.39 25.14
CA TYR A 270 -96.92 21.04 24.20
C TYR A 270 -98.07 20.31 24.91
N PRO A 271 -98.88 20.99 25.73
CA PRO A 271 -99.92 20.35 26.54
C PRO A 271 -101.05 19.69 25.73
N ALA A 272 -101.26 20.12 24.49
CA ALA A 272 -102.25 19.53 23.58
C ALA A 272 -101.76 18.26 22.86
N MET A 273 -100.48 17.91 23.01
CA MET A 273 -99.89 16.76 22.32
C MET A 273 -100.16 15.46 23.12
N PRO A 274 -100.80 14.43 22.51
CA PRO A 274 -100.98 13.14 23.16
C PRO A 274 -99.65 12.52 23.60
N ALA A 275 -99.64 11.82 24.74
CA ALA A 275 -98.43 11.21 25.29
C ALA A 275 -97.70 10.28 24.28
N ALA A 276 -98.44 9.60 23.40
CA ALA A 276 -97.87 8.78 22.33
C ALA A 276 -97.12 9.62 21.28
N GLN A 277 -97.66 10.78 20.90
CA GLN A 277 -97.00 11.71 19.99
C GLN A 277 -95.79 12.39 20.65
N VAL A 278 -95.86 12.69 21.94
CA VAL A 278 -94.71 13.20 22.72
C VAL A 278 -93.55 12.19 22.70
N ARG A 279 -93.84 10.91 22.98
CA ARG A 279 -92.82 9.85 22.91
C ARG A 279 -92.24 9.71 21.51
N GLY A 280 -93.10 9.67 20.48
CA GLY A 280 -92.67 9.62 19.08
C GLY A 280 -91.78 10.80 18.69
N ALA A 281 -92.15 12.03 19.10
CA ALA A 281 -91.35 13.23 18.87
C ALA A 281 -89.98 13.17 19.56
N ILE A 282 -89.90 12.62 20.78
CA ILE A 282 -88.63 12.42 21.48
C ILE A 282 -87.78 11.37 20.77
N GLU A 283 -88.36 10.24 20.37
CA GLU A 283 -87.66 9.17 19.63
C GLU A 283 -87.14 9.66 18.27
N ASP A 284 -87.96 10.39 17.52
CA ASP A 284 -87.59 11.02 16.26
C ASP A 284 -86.46 12.05 16.47
N ALA A 285 -86.56 12.91 17.50
CA ALA A 285 -85.51 13.89 17.83
C ALA A 285 -84.20 13.21 18.23
N LEU A 286 -84.25 12.11 18.98
CA LEU A 286 -83.08 11.30 19.34
C LEU A 286 -82.48 10.61 18.13
N ARG A 287 -83.30 10.06 17.23
CA ARG A 287 -82.85 9.45 15.97
C ARG A 287 -82.17 10.48 15.09
N LEU A 288 -82.75 11.67 14.91
CA LEU A 288 -82.15 12.79 14.17
C LEU A 288 -80.84 13.25 14.80
N ARG A 289 -80.77 13.31 16.13
CA ARG A 289 -79.52 13.62 16.84
C ARG A 289 -78.45 12.56 16.59
N LYS A 290 -78.78 11.27 16.70
CA LYS A 290 -77.88 10.13 16.41
C LYS A 290 -77.39 10.17 14.96
N ALA A 291 -78.29 10.40 14.01
CA ALA A 291 -77.96 10.55 12.59
C ALA A 291 -76.98 11.71 12.38
N ARG A 292 -77.29 12.89 12.94
CA ARG A 292 -76.43 14.08 12.83
C ARG A 292 -75.04 13.85 13.43
N THR A 293 -74.95 13.25 14.62
CA THR A 293 -73.66 12.98 15.26
C THR A 293 -72.86 11.95 14.48
N ALA A 294 -73.50 10.90 13.95
CA ALA A 294 -72.85 9.93 13.08
C ALA A 294 -72.36 10.56 11.76
N SER A 295 -73.15 11.41 11.11
CA SER A 295 -72.72 12.15 9.92
C SER A 295 -71.58 13.12 10.23
N GLN A 296 -71.61 13.82 11.37
CA GLN A 296 -70.52 14.69 11.83
C GLN A 296 -69.24 13.90 12.11
N ALA A 297 -69.35 12.76 12.77
CA ALA A 297 -68.23 11.85 13.00
C ALA A 297 -67.62 11.38 11.66
N ALA A 298 -68.44 11.02 10.68
CA ALA A 298 -67.97 10.63 9.34
C ALA A 298 -67.20 11.76 8.64
N VAL A 299 -67.67 13.01 8.71
CA VAL A 299 -66.95 14.18 8.17
C VAL A 299 -65.63 14.42 8.89
N LEU A 300 -65.60 14.31 10.23
CA LEU A 300 -64.38 14.48 11.02
C LEU A 300 -63.36 13.38 10.73
N ASP A 301 -63.80 12.13 10.62
CA ASP A 301 -62.95 11.00 10.27
C ASP A 301 -62.38 11.14 8.86
N PHE A 302 -63.20 11.60 7.90
CA PHE A 302 -62.73 11.94 6.56
C PHE A 302 -61.64 13.01 6.59
N ARG A 303 -61.84 14.11 7.32
CA ARG A 303 -60.84 15.18 7.48
C ARG A 303 -59.54 14.67 8.10
N ARG A 304 -59.62 13.80 9.11
CA ARG A 304 -58.43 13.19 9.73
C ARG A 304 -57.70 12.26 8.76
N ALA A 305 -58.44 11.39 8.07
CA ALA A 305 -57.88 10.45 7.12
C ALA A 305 -57.20 11.17 5.93
N THR A 306 -57.84 12.21 5.39
CA THR A 306 -57.28 13.02 4.31
C THR A 306 -56.08 13.85 4.76
N ALA A 307 -56.10 14.44 5.97
CA ALA A 307 -54.93 15.13 6.50
C ALA A 307 -53.73 14.19 6.68
N ALA A 308 -53.95 12.98 7.22
CA ALA A 308 -52.91 11.97 7.35
C ALA A 308 -52.39 11.50 5.98
N LEU A 309 -53.28 11.33 5.00
CA LEU A 309 -52.93 10.98 3.62
C LEU A 309 -52.08 12.07 2.96
N LEU A 310 -52.44 13.34 3.11
CA LEU A 310 -51.69 14.49 2.56
C LEU A 310 -50.32 14.63 3.20
N SER A 311 -50.20 14.44 4.52
CA SER A 311 -48.91 14.42 5.21
C SER A 311 -48.00 13.26 4.75
N SER A 312 -48.59 12.08 4.54
CA SER A 312 -47.88 10.93 3.95
C SER A 312 -47.46 11.19 2.51
N CYS A 313 -48.31 11.87 1.74
CA CYS A 313 -48.05 12.29 0.36
C CYS A 313 -46.85 13.23 0.27
N GLU A 314 -46.83 14.29 1.07
CA GLU A 314 -45.71 15.22 1.16
C GLU A 314 -44.40 14.50 1.55
N SER A 315 -44.46 13.62 2.54
CA SER A 315 -43.30 12.80 2.95
C SER A 315 -42.79 11.91 1.82
N ALA A 316 -43.68 11.29 1.05
CA ALA A 316 -43.31 10.46 -0.10
C ALA A 316 -42.67 11.28 -1.22
N PHE A 317 -43.17 12.49 -1.49
CA PHE A 317 -42.61 13.40 -2.49
C PHE A 317 -41.21 13.88 -2.11
N LEU A 318 -41.00 14.24 -0.84
CA LEU A 318 -39.68 14.62 -0.32
C LEU A 318 -38.67 13.47 -0.46
N LEU A 319 -39.07 12.23 -0.15
CA LEU A 319 -38.21 11.06 -0.31
C LEU A 319 -37.87 10.78 -1.77
N GLU A 320 -38.82 10.94 -2.70
CA GLU A 320 -38.57 10.78 -4.13
C GLU A 320 -37.58 11.84 -4.65
N GLN A 321 -37.74 13.09 -4.25
CA GLN A 321 -36.84 14.19 -4.62
C GLN A 321 -35.42 13.94 -4.09
N GLN A 322 -35.27 13.53 -2.83
CA GLN A 322 -33.98 13.17 -2.25
C GLN A 322 -33.35 11.97 -2.97
N ALA A 323 -34.14 10.94 -3.31
CA ALA A 323 -33.66 9.80 -4.06
C ALA A 323 -33.21 10.19 -5.48
N ALA A 324 -33.92 11.10 -6.14
CA ALA A 324 -33.53 11.64 -7.45
C ALA A 324 -32.22 12.43 -7.37
N ALA A 325 -32.07 13.32 -6.38
CA ALA A 325 -30.83 14.05 -6.12
C ALA A 325 -29.65 13.11 -5.87
N GLN A 326 -29.82 12.10 -5.01
CA GLN A 326 -28.78 11.09 -4.75
C GLN A 326 -28.41 10.28 -6.01
N ARG A 327 -29.38 9.96 -6.88
CA ARG A 327 -29.10 9.28 -8.15
C ARG A 327 -28.29 10.19 -9.08
N ALA A 328 -28.60 11.48 -9.16
CA ALA A 328 -27.85 12.45 -9.95
C ALA A 328 -26.41 12.59 -9.43
N GLU A 329 -26.22 12.77 -8.13
CA GLU A 329 -24.88 12.82 -7.50
C GLU A 329 -24.06 11.55 -7.77
N ARG A 330 -24.67 10.36 -7.65
CA ARG A 330 -24.01 9.09 -7.95
C ARG A 330 -23.63 8.98 -9.43
N ALA A 331 -24.48 9.47 -10.34
CA ALA A 331 -24.21 9.47 -11.77
C ALA A 331 -23.05 10.42 -12.11
N GLU A 332 -23.03 11.62 -11.54
CA GLU A 332 -21.91 12.57 -11.69
C GLU A 332 -20.61 12.03 -11.09
N ALA A 333 -20.65 11.46 -9.89
CA ALA A 333 -19.49 10.83 -9.28
C ALA A 333 -18.95 9.67 -10.13
N THR A 334 -19.83 8.90 -10.76
CA THR A 334 -19.43 7.82 -11.68
C THR A 334 -18.78 8.38 -12.93
N ARG A 335 -19.35 9.44 -13.51
CA ARG A 335 -18.79 10.15 -14.66
C ARG A 335 -17.39 10.69 -14.36
N LEU A 336 -17.21 11.39 -13.24
CA LEU A 336 -15.92 11.93 -12.81
C LEU A 336 -14.88 10.83 -12.57
N ARG A 337 -15.28 9.68 -12.02
CA ARG A 337 -14.39 8.52 -11.86
C ARG A 337 -13.92 7.97 -13.21
N VAL A 338 -14.83 7.87 -14.18
CA VAL A 338 -14.51 7.41 -15.54
C VAL A 338 -13.57 8.40 -16.23
N GLU A 339 -13.85 9.70 -16.17
CA GLU A 339 -12.97 10.74 -16.70
C GLU A 339 -11.57 10.71 -16.06
N ALA A 340 -11.49 10.56 -14.73
CA ALA A 340 -10.21 10.43 -14.01
C ALA A 340 -9.45 9.15 -14.39
N GLN A 341 -10.15 8.03 -14.60
CA GLN A 341 -9.54 6.80 -15.10
C GLN A 341 -8.98 6.98 -16.50
N HIS A 342 -9.74 7.59 -17.41
CA HIS A 342 -9.27 7.89 -18.77
C HIS A 342 -8.04 8.79 -18.76
N ALA A 343 -8.02 9.85 -17.94
CA ALA A 343 -6.86 10.72 -17.80
C ALA A 343 -5.62 9.96 -17.30
N ARG A 344 -5.78 9.09 -16.29
CA ARG A 344 -4.69 8.22 -15.80
C ARG A 344 -4.18 7.26 -16.87
N HIS A 345 -5.09 6.65 -17.63
CA HIS A 345 -4.72 5.75 -18.73
C HIS A 345 -3.98 6.48 -19.84
N ALA A 346 -4.39 7.69 -20.19
CA ALA A 346 -3.70 8.54 -21.16
C ALA A 346 -2.28 8.89 -20.69
N HIS A 347 -2.13 9.36 -19.46
CA HIS A 347 -0.82 9.66 -18.86
C HIS A 347 0.11 8.44 -18.85
N LEU A 348 -0.37 7.28 -18.40
CA LEU A 348 0.42 6.04 -18.41
C LEU A 348 0.79 5.61 -19.84
N ALA A 349 -0.06 5.87 -20.83
CA ALA A 349 0.25 5.58 -22.23
C ALA A 349 1.38 6.48 -22.76
N GLU A 350 1.37 7.77 -22.42
CA GLU A 350 2.45 8.71 -22.74
C GLU A 350 3.78 8.28 -22.08
N GLU A 351 3.76 7.91 -20.80
CA GLU A 351 4.95 7.41 -20.09
C GLU A 351 5.50 6.13 -20.73
N ARG A 352 4.63 5.19 -21.08
CA ARG A 352 5.03 3.94 -21.78
C ARG A 352 5.65 4.25 -23.14
N ALA A 353 5.10 5.20 -23.89
CA ALA A 353 5.64 5.62 -25.17
C ALA A 353 7.02 6.27 -25.02
N ALA A 354 7.18 7.15 -24.02
CA ALA A 354 8.46 7.78 -23.70
C ALA A 354 9.53 6.73 -23.33
N HIS A 355 9.19 5.78 -22.46
CA HIS A 355 10.08 4.69 -22.07
C HIS A 355 10.46 3.80 -23.26
N ALA A 356 9.50 3.45 -24.12
CA ALA A 356 9.76 2.68 -25.34
C ALA A 356 10.70 3.43 -26.30
N ALA A 357 10.59 4.76 -26.40
CA ALA A 357 11.50 5.57 -27.21
C ALA A 357 12.93 5.56 -26.64
N VAL A 358 13.10 5.62 -25.32
CA VAL A 358 14.41 5.50 -24.66
C VAL A 358 15.03 4.13 -24.91
N LEU A 359 14.26 3.06 -24.77
CA LEU A 359 14.74 1.70 -25.05
C LEU A 359 15.19 1.53 -26.50
N ARG A 360 14.41 2.04 -27.47
CA ARG A 360 14.81 2.00 -28.89
C ARG A 360 16.11 2.74 -29.13
N ARG A 361 16.29 3.93 -28.56
CA ARG A 361 17.56 4.69 -28.67
C ARG A 361 18.74 3.90 -28.10
N ARG A 362 18.56 3.25 -26.95
CA ARG A 362 19.60 2.44 -26.33
C ARG A 362 19.96 1.23 -27.20
N GLN A 363 18.98 0.51 -27.72
CA GLN A 363 19.20 -0.62 -28.63
C GLN A 363 19.97 -0.18 -29.87
N THR A 364 19.56 0.92 -30.52
CA THR A 364 20.28 1.43 -31.70
C THR A 364 21.72 1.85 -31.37
N ALA A 365 21.98 2.40 -30.18
CA ALA A 365 23.33 2.77 -29.76
C ALA A 365 24.19 1.53 -29.44
N GLU A 366 23.60 0.50 -28.81
CA GLU A 366 24.27 -0.77 -28.55
C GLU A 366 24.60 -1.51 -29.86
N GLU A 367 23.67 -1.54 -30.83
CA GLU A 367 23.90 -2.10 -32.17
C GLU A 367 25.02 -1.34 -32.91
N GLN A 368 25.02 -0.01 -32.87
CA GLN A 368 26.09 0.81 -33.45
C GLN A 368 27.45 0.57 -32.77
N ALA A 369 27.47 0.42 -31.44
CA ALA A 369 28.68 0.14 -30.68
C ALA A 369 29.23 -1.26 -30.99
N GLN A 370 28.36 -2.28 -31.10
CA GLN A 370 28.74 -3.63 -31.50
C GLN A 370 29.27 -3.66 -32.93
N ALA A 371 28.60 -3.00 -33.87
CA ALA A 371 29.08 -2.88 -35.25
C ALA A 371 30.45 -2.18 -35.33
N ALA A 372 30.65 -1.10 -34.57
CA ALA A 372 31.92 -0.40 -34.50
C ALA A 372 33.03 -1.25 -33.85
N ALA A 373 32.73 -2.04 -32.82
CA ALA A 373 33.67 -2.97 -32.21
C ALA A 373 34.07 -4.08 -33.18
N ALA A 374 33.10 -4.69 -33.87
CA ALA A 374 33.35 -5.72 -34.88
C ALA A 374 34.21 -5.17 -36.04
N ALA A 375 33.94 -3.96 -36.51
CA ALA A 375 34.74 -3.30 -37.53
C ALA A 375 36.19 -3.04 -37.07
N ARG A 376 36.41 -2.66 -35.79
CA ARG A 376 37.75 -2.51 -35.21
C ARG A 376 38.49 -3.84 -35.11
N GLU A 377 37.81 -4.90 -34.70
CA GLU A 377 38.40 -6.24 -34.64
C GLU A 377 38.80 -6.74 -36.02
N GLN A 378 37.94 -6.56 -37.03
CA GLN A 378 38.27 -6.90 -38.41
C GLN A 378 39.47 -6.11 -38.92
N ALA A 379 39.55 -4.81 -38.63
CA ALA A 379 40.70 -3.98 -39.01
C ALA A 379 42.01 -4.44 -38.32
N LEU A 380 41.94 -4.88 -37.06
CA LEU A 380 43.10 -5.45 -36.36
C LEU A 380 43.51 -6.81 -36.94
N GLN A 381 42.55 -7.66 -37.31
CA GLN A 381 42.83 -8.94 -37.95
C GLN A 381 43.50 -8.74 -39.32
N ALA A 382 43.03 -7.77 -40.12
CA ALA A 382 43.65 -7.42 -41.39
C ALA A 382 45.11 -6.99 -41.21
N LYS A 383 45.40 -6.08 -40.27
CA LYS A 383 46.78 -5.67 -39.95
C LYS A 383 47.66 -6.83 -39.52
N ARG A 384 47.14 -7.72 -38.65
CA ARG A 384 47.89 -8.91 -38.21
C ARG A 384 48.17 -9.87 -39.37
N ALA A 385 47.27 -9.97 -40.33
CA ALA A 385 47.47 -10.79 -41.52
C ALA A 385 48.57 -10.20 -42.43
N GLU A 386 48.59 -8.87 -42.61
CA GLU A 386 49.66 -8.16 -43.32
C GLU A 386 51.02 -8.38 -42.63
N GLU A 387 51.11 -8.14 -41.32
CA GLU A 387 52.34 -8.37 -40.55
C GLU A 387 52.82 -9.83 -40.62
N PHE A 388 51.88 -10.79 -40.64
CA PHE A 388 52.21 -12.20 -40.78
C PHE A 388 52.79 -12.52 -42.15
N GLN A 389 52.23 -11.94 -43.22
CA GLN A 389 52.76 -12.09 -44.59
C GLN A 389 54.17 -11.50 -44.71
N GLU A 390 54.42 -10.33 -44.13
CA GLU A 390 55.76 -9.73 -44.11
C GLU A 390 56.78 -10.61 -43.38
N ARG A 391 56.41 -11.15 -42.21
CA ARG A 391 57.27 -12.08 -41.46
C ARG A 391 57.55 -13.36 -42.23
N LEU A 392 56.55 -13.88 -42.95
CA LEU A 392 56.70 -15.06 -43.79
C LEU A 392 57.73 -14.80 -44.89
N HIS A 393 57.64 -13.66 -45.59
CA HIS A 393 58.63 -13.26 -46.60
C HIS A 393 60.05 -13.10 -46.02
N LEU A 394 60.19 -12.50 -44.84
CA LEU A 394 61.49 -12.39 -44.17
C LEU A 394 62.06 -13.77 -43.79
N PHE A 395 61.20 -14.69 -43.34
CA PHE A 395 61.61 -16.05 -43.02
C PHE A 395 62.05 -16.84 -44.26
N GLU A 396 61.32 -16.71 -45.37
CA GLU A 396 61.70 -17.30 -46.66
C GLU A 396 63.06 -16.78 -47.13
N ALA A 397 63.29 -15.46 -47.05
CA ALA A 397 64.58 -14.86 -47.40
C ALA A 397 65.72 -15.38 -46.49
N TYR A 398 65.48 -15.51 -45.19
CA TYR A 398 66.46 -16.03 -44.24
C TYR A 398 66.79 -17.52 -44.49
N THR A 399 65.79 -18.34 -44.77
CA THR A 399 66.00 -19.77 -45.07
C THR A 399 66.81 -19.96 -46.36
N ALA A 400 66.56 -19.14 -47.40
CA ALA A 400 67.37 -19.12 -48.61
C ALA A 400 68.83 -18.72 -48.33
N GLN A 401 69.07 -17.71 -47.48
CA GLN A 401 70.42 -17.32 -47.06
C GLN A 401 71.13 -18.44 -46.30
N GLN A 402 70.44 -19.13 -45.38
CA GLN A 402 71.03 -20.28 -44.67
C GLN A 402 71.37 -21.43 -45.61
N ALA A 403 70.54 -21.72 -46.60
CA ALA A 403 70.83 -22.74 -47.61
C ALA A 403 72.10 -22.40 -48.39
N ALA A 404 72.23 -21.15 -48.85
CA ALA A 404 73.43 -20.69 -49.55
C ALA A 404 74.70 -20.74 -48.68
N LEU A 405 74.60 -20.41 -47.39
CA LEU A 405 75.72 -20.56 -46.45
C LEU A 405 76.14 -22.02 -46.28
N ARG A 406 75.19 -22.94 -46.15
CA ARG A 406 75.47 -24.38 -46.05
C ARG A 406 76.11 -24.95 -47.31
N GLU A 407 75.75 -24.45 -48.49
CA GLU A 407 76.42 -24.84 -49.74
C GLU A 407 77.89 -24.40 -49.74
N LYS A 408 78.17 -23.15 -49.35
CA LYS A 408 79.55 -22.65 -49.21
C LYS A 408 80.35 -23.44 -48.16
N GLU A 409 79.74 -23.80 -47.03
CA GLU A 409 80.39 -24.63 -46.01
C GLU A 409 80.76 -26.02 -46.56
N ARG A 410 79.88 -26.63 -47.38
CA ARG A 410 80.16 -27.91 -48.04
C ARG A 410 81.31 -27.80 -49.03
N GLU A 411 81.38 -26.71 -49.81
CA GLU A 411 82.49 -26.46 -50.73
C GLU A 411 83.82 -26.32 -49.98
N VAL A 412 83.85 -25.56 -48.89
CA VAL A 412 85.04 -25.41 -48.04
C VAL A 412 85.45 -26.75 -47.42
N ALA A 413 84.47 -27.53 -46.92
CA ALA A 413 84.74 -28.84 -46.35
C ALA A 413 85.32 -29.83 -47.40
N ALA A 414 84.83 -29.79 -48.64
CA ALA A 414 85.36 -30.59 -49.73
C ALA A 414 86.83 -30.23 -50.06
N LEU A 415 87.16 -28.94 -50.09
CA LEU A 415 88.54 -28.47 -50.29
C LEU A 415 89.47 -28.90 -49.14
N GLN A 416 88.99 -28.82 -47.89
CA GLN A 416 89.76 -29.28 -46.73
C GLN A 416 90.01 -30.79 -46.75
N ALA A 417 89.03 -31.59 -47.20
CA ALA A 417 89.19 -33.03 -47.34
C ALA A 417 90.25 -33.40 -48.40
N GLN A 418 90.30 -32.67 -49.51
CA GLN A 418 91.35 -32.85 -50.53
C GLN A 418 92.74 -32.54 -49.97
N ALA A 419 92.91 -31.41 -49.28
CA ALA A 419 94.19 -31.06 -48.65
C ALA A 419 94.64 -32.08 -47.58
N ALA A 420 93.70 -32.63 -46.81
CA ALA A 420 94.00 -33.66 -45.82
C ALA A 420 94.44 -34.99 -46.47
N ALA A 421 93.88 -35.35 -47.62
CA ALA A 421 94.27 -36.53 -48.38
C ALA A 421 95.71 -36.41 -48.92
N GLU A 422 96.08 -35.24 -49.45
CA GLU A 422 97.45 -34.95 -49.91
C GLU A 422 98.46 -35.03 -48.75
N ALA A 423 98.13 -34.44 -47.60
CA ALA A 423 98.98 -34.51 -46.41
C ALA A 423 99.17 -35.96 -45.92
N LYS A 424 98.14 -36.80 -46.03
CA LYS A 424 98.22 -38.24 -45.69
C LYS A 424 99.12 -38.99 -46.66
N ALA A 425 99.04 -38.71 -47.96
CA ALA A 425 99.91 -39.30 -48.98
C ALA A 425 101.40 -38.97 -48.73
N ALA A 426 101.72 -37.71 -48.39
CA ALA A 426 103.07 -37.30 -48.03
C ALA A 426 103.61 -38.04 -46.79
N ARG A 427 102.77 -38.23 -45.76
CA ARG A 427 103.14 -38.99 -44.56
C ARG A 427 103.42 -40.47 -44.86
N THR A 428 102.64 -41.09 -45.75
CA THR A 428 102.88 -42.48 -46.14
C THR A 428 104.21 -42.66 -46.87
N GLN A 429 104.58 -41.72 -47.74
CA GLN A 429 105.88 -41.74 -48.42
C GLN A 429 107.04 -41.61 -47.43
N HIS A 430 106.97 -40.67 -46.48
CA HIS A 430 108.00 -40.49 -45.47
C HIS A 430 108.15 -41.70 -44.53
N ASN A 431 107.03 -42.33 -44.15
CA ASN A 431 107.06 -43.55 -43.33
C ASN A 431 107.63 -44.76 -44.09
N GLY A 432 107.42 -44.87 -45.40
CA GLY A 432 108.04 -45.90 -46.24
C GLY A 432 109.57 -45.90 -46.12
N VAL A 433 110.18 -44.71 -46.26
CA VAL A 433 111.64 -44.52 -46.11
C VAL A 433 112.13 -44.95 -44.71
N ARG A 434 111.36 -44.66 -43.66
CA ARG A 434 111.70 -45.05 -42.28
C ARG A 434 111.64 -46.56 -42.04
N VAL A 435 110.71 -47.25 -42.70
CA VAL A 435 110.56 -48.71 -42.59
C VAL A 435 111.70 -49.43 -43.31
N GLU A 436 112.08 -48.96 -44.50
CA GLU A 436 113.23 -49.51 -45.25
C GLU A 436 114.54 -49.36 -44.49
N TYR A 437 114.77 -48.20 -43.85
CA TYR A 437 115.94 -47.97 -43.00
C TYR A 437 116.02 -48.94 -41.81
N ARG A 438 114.89 -49.22 -41.13
CA ARG A 438 114.86 -50.18 -40.01
C ARG A 438 115.11 -51.61 -40.45
N ARG A 439 114.57 -51.99 -41.62
CA ARG A 439 114.80 -53.32 -42.19
C ARG A 439 116.29 -53.58 -42.43
N GLN A 440 117.02 -52.59 -42.97
CA GLN A 440 118.47 -52.68 -43.16
C GLN A 440 119.24 -52.77 -41.83
N GLN A 441 118.79 -52.05 -40.80
CA GLN A 441 119.41 -52.08 -39.47
C GLN A 441 119.23 -53.42 -38.75
N ASP A 442 118.07 -54.07 -38.93
CA ASP A 442 117.79 -55.38 -38.33
C ASP A 442 118.55 -56.51 -39.03
N GLU A 443 118.72 -56.44 -40.36
CA GLU A 443 119.57 -57.38 -41.11
C GLU A 443 121.04 -57.30 -40.66
N GLN A 444 121.56 -56.10 -40.36
CA GLN A 444 122.90 -55.94 -39.81
C GLN A 444 123.03 -56.51 -38.38
N ARG A 445 122.01 -56.31 -37.53
CA ARG A 445 121.98 -56.89 -36.18
C ARG A 445 121.97 -58.41 -36.19
N GLN A 446 121.21 -59.04 -37.08
CA GLN A 446 121.18 -60.50 -37.21
C GLN A 446 122.52 -61.09 -37.63
N ARG A 447 123.27 -60.41 -38.52
CA ARG A 447 124.64 -60.84 -38.90
C ARG A 447 125.61 -60.75 -37.72
N ALA A 448 125.54 -59.68 -36.93
CA ALA A 448 126.36 -59.52 -35.72
C ALA A 448 126.00 -60.55 -34.62
N GLN A 449 124.73 -60.90 -34.47
CA GLN A 449 124.28 -61.93 -33.53
C GLN A 449 124.80 -63.32 -33.91
N LYS A 450 124.73 -63.71 -35.18
CA LYS A 450 125.25 -65.00 -35.64
C LYS A 450 126.76 -65.16 -35.41
N GLN A 451 127.54 -64.09 -35.58
CA GLN A 451 128.98 -64.11 -35.29
C GLN A 451 129.26 -64.29 -33.78
N ARG A 452 128.51 -63.57 -32.91
CA ARG A 452 128.61 -63.75 -31.45
C ARG A 452 128.18 -65.13 -30.97
N GLU A 453 127.17 -65.74 -31.59
CA GLU A 453 126.74 -67.10 -31.24
C GLU A 453 127.79 -68.15 -31.60
N GLN A 454 128.50 -68.00 -32.71
CA GLN A 454 129.61 -68.88 -33.09
C GLN A 454 130.81 -68.73 -32.12
N GLU A 455 131.14 -67.50 -31.71
CA GLU A 455 132.18 -67.26 -30.70
C GLU A 455 131.79 -67.86 -29.34
N LEU A 456 130.55 -67.68 -28.88
CA LEU A 456 130.05 -68.24 -27.62
C LEU A 456 129.98 -69.78 -27.63
N ALA A 457 129.64 -70.40 -28.76
CA ALA A 457 129.68 -71.85 -28.89
C ALA A 457 131.12 -72.38 -28.73
N SER A 458 132.10 -71.76 -29.38
CA SER A 458 133.51 -72.15 -29.27
C SER A 458 134.08 -72.01 -27.85
N LEU A 459 133.59 -71.04 -27.06
CA LEU A 459 133.94 -70.86 -25.66
C LEU A 459 133.24 -71.87 -24.74
N ARG A 460 132.01 -72.27 -25.07
CA ARG A 460 131.26 -73.28 -24.31
C ARG A 460 131.90 -74.66 -24.44
N ASP A 461 132.36 -75.04 -25.62
CA ASP A 461 133.04 -76.32 -25.83
C ASP A 461 134.34 -76.43 -25.02
N LYS A 462 135.15 -75.36 -25.02
CA LYS A 462 136.37 -75.27 -24.18
C LYS A 462 136.06 -75.32 -22.68
N LYS A 463 134.96 -74.68 -22.25
CA LYS A 463 134.51 -74.72 -20.84
C LYS A 463 133.98 -76.10 -20.47
N HIS A 464 133.31 -76.80 -21.37
CA HIS A 464 132.80 -78.15 -21.11
C HIS A 464 133.93 -79.17 -20.96
N GLU A 465 134.97 -79.10 -21.79
CA GLU A 465 136.17 -79.93 -21.63
C GLU A 465 136.89 -79.65 -20.30
N ALA A 466 137.00 -78.37 -19.91
CA ALA A 466 137.60 -77.98 -18.62
C ALA A 466 136.77 -78.45 -17.41
N LEU A 467 135.44 -78.33 -17.49
CA LEU A 467 134.54 -78.77 -16.42
C LEU A 467 134.43 -80.30 -16.34
N GLN A 468 134.52 -81.04 -17.45
CA GLN A 468 134.57 -82.50 -17.42
C GLN A 468 135.87 -82.99 -16.75
N ARG A 469 137.01 -82.35 -17.01
CA ARG A 469 138.26 -82.63 -16.28
C ARG A 469 138.16 -82.30 -14.79
N PHE A 470 137.48 -81.21 -14.43
CA PHE A 470 137.28 -80.78 -13.04
C PHE A 470 136.31 -81.68 -12.27
N PHE A 471 135.13 -82.00 -12.83
CA PHE A 471 134.16 -82.90 -12.18
C PHE A 471 134.63 -84.35 -12.16
N ALA A 472 135.45 -84.81 -13.12
CA ALA A 472 136.14 -86.09 -13.02
C ALA A 472 137.12 -86.13 -11.83
N SER A 473 137.76 -85.01 -11.50
CA SER A 473 138.65 -84.90 -10.33
C SER A 473 137.91 -84.78 -8.99
N ILE A 474 136.67 -84.25 -8.98
CA ILE A 474 135.91 -84.00 -7.74
C ILE A 474 134.92 -85.12 -7.40
N ASN A 475 134.39 -85.85 -8.39
CA ASN A 475 133.59 -87.06 -8.15
C ASN A 475 134.42 -88.23 -7.59
N GLN A 476 135.76 -88.16 -7.62
CA GLN A 476 136.64 -89.12 -6.92
C GLN A 476 136.79 -88.83 -5.42
N GLN A 477 136.30 -87.69 -4.89
CA GLN A 477 136.58 -87.35 -3.49
C GLN A 477 135.36 -87.06 -2.60
N ILE A 478 134.24 -86.49 -3.06
CA ILE A 478 133.16 -86.13 -2.11
C ILE A 478 131.78 -86.14 -2.80
N GLY A 479 130.91 -87.09 -2.41
CA GLY A 479 129.53 -87.18 -2.85
C GLY A 479 128.55 -86.64 -1.81
N VAL A 480 127.87 -85.52 -2.12
CA VAL A 480 126.59 -85.11 -1.51
C VAL A 480 125.82 -84.22 -2.50
N THR A 481 124.52 -84.50 -2.68
CA THR A 481 123.54 -83.80 -3.52
C THR A 481 122.78 -82.71 -2.72
N ALA A 482 122.46 -81.56 -3.36
CA ALA A 482 121.75 -80.42 -2.78
C ALA A 482 120.34 -80.23 -3.40
N ASP A 483 119.35 -79.90 -2.55
CA ASP A 483 117.91 -79.90 -2.87
C ASP A 483 117.32 -78.46 -3.07
N PRO A 484 116.70 -78.15 -4.23
CA PRO A 484 116.32 -76.78 -4.66
C PRO A 484 114.93 -76.27 -4.22
N GLN A 485 114.20 -76.92 -3.32
CA GLN A 485 112.81 -76.55 -2.98
C GLN A 485 112.61 -75.23 -2.19
N ARG A 486 113.67 -74.50 -1.82
CA ARG A 486 113.56 -73.35 -0.90
C ARG A 486 113.32 -71.98 -1.56
N VAL A 487 113.23 -71.89 -2.89
CA VAL A 487 113.33 -70.61 -3.62
C VAL A 487 111.98 -70.01 -4.07
N LEU A 488 110.85 -70.72 -3.93
CA LEU A 488 109.56 -70.30 -4.55
C LEU A 488 108.40 -70.13 -3.56
N LYS A 489 108.44 -69.16 -2.62
CA LYS A 489 107.27 -68.80 -1.80
C LYS A 489 107.04 -67.28 -1.73
N ALA A 490 105.83 -66.83 -2.08
CA ALA A 490 105.42 -65.41 -2.19
C ALA A 490 104.72 -64.87 -0.93
N THR A 491 104.79 -63.55 -0.71
CA THR A 491 104.34 -62.82 0.50
C THR A 491 103.17 -61.85 0.28
N SER A 492 102.58 -61.41 1.40
CA SER A 492 101.20 -61.01 1.68
C SER A 492 100.82 -59.53 1.41
N SER A 493 100.77 -59.09 0.14
CA SER A 493 100.35 -57.71 -0.20
C SER A 493 99.22 -57.62 -1.25
N SER A 494 98.59 -58.74 -1.61
CA SER A 494 97.62 -58.83 -2.73
C SER A 494 96.17 -59.11 -2.32
N ALA A 495 95.73 -58.69 -1.13
CA ALA A 495 94.35 -58.88 -0.67
C ALA A 495 93.81 -57.68 0.11
N GLN A 496 93.20 -56.71 -0.59
CA GLN A 496 92.20 -55.78 -0.05
C GLN A 496 91.44 -55.11 -1.20
N THR A 497 90.13 -55.39 -1.30
CA THR A 497 89.19 -54.78 -2.25
C THR A 497 88.04 -54.21 -1.44
N GLU A 498 88.03 -52.90 -1.19
CA GLU A 498 86.88 -52.19 -0.64
C GLU A 498 86.42 -51.10 -1.60
N LEU A 499 85.10 -51.05 -1.83
CA LEU A 499 84.39 -50.17 -2.75
C LEU A 499 84.28 -48.75 -2.17
N TYR A 500 84.81 -47.77 -2.89
CA TYR A 500 84.81 -46.36 -2.52
C TYR A 500 83.44 -45.72 -2.83
N THR A 501 82.62 -45.47 -1.81
CA THR A 501 81.38 -44.67 -1.91
C THR A 501 81.69 -43.20 -1.62
N THR A 502 81.21 -42.29 -2.47
CA THR A 502 81.50 -40.85 -2.38
C THR A 502 80.59 -40.14 -1.37
N LEU A 503 81.17 -39.21 -0.60
CA LEU A 503 80.54 -38.39 0.47
C LEU A 503 79.27 -37.62 0.07
N ALA A 504 78.94 -37.52 -1.22
CA ALA A 504 77.74 -36.85 -1.71
C ALA A 504 76.44 -37.65 -1.46
N GLN A 505 76.52 -38.94 -1.11
CA GLN A 505 75.34 -39.79 -0.88
C GLN A 505 74.92 -39.90 0.60
N THR A 506 75.73 -39.40 1.56
CA THR A 506 75.49 -39.60 3.00
C THR A 506 74.78 -38.43 3.70
N THR A 507 74.45 -37.34 3.00
CA THR A 507 73.80 -36.16 3.59
C THR A 507 72.64 -35.63 2.73
N ARG A 508 71.55 -36.41 2.64
CA ARG A 508 70.24 -35.82 2.38
C ARG A 508 69.49 -35.71 3.71
N PRO A 509 69.38 -34.53 4.32
CA PRO A 509 68.50 -34.37 5.47
C PRO A 509 67.06 -34.67 5.04
N SER A 510 66.44 -35.67 5.65
CA SER A 510 65.01 -35.92 5.54
C SER A 510 64.29 -34.77 6.27
N LEU A 511 63.89 -33.74 5.53
CA LEU A 511 62.99 -32.71 6.03
C LEU A 511 61.64 -33.38 6.31
N THR A 512 61.31 -33.59 7.58
CA THR A 512 59.96 -33.96 8.03
C THR A 512 59.02 -32.77 7.84
N GLY A 513 58.65 -32.52 6.58
CA GLY A 513 57.56 -31.61 6.22
C GLY A 513 56.22 -32.33 6.23
N PHE A 514 55.14 -31.56 6.38
CA PHE A 514 53.80 -32.07 6.13
C PHE A 514 53.68 -32.43 4.64
N SER A 515 53.18 -33.62 4.31
CA SER A 515 52.91 -33.96 2.90
C SER A 515 51.75 -33.10 2.37
N ASP A 516 51.66 -32.87 1.06
CA ASP A 516 50.55 -32.13 0.46
C ASP A 516 49.19 -32.71 0.86
N GLU A 517 49.11 -34.04 1.02
CA GLU A 517 47.91 -34.71 1.52
C GLU A 517 47.58 -34.36 2.98
N GLN A 518 48.58 -34.14 3.83
CA GLN A 518 48.40 -33.70 5.21
C GLN A 518 48.04 -32.21 5.29
N ILE A 519 48.60 -31.38 4.42
CA ILE A 519 48.28 -29.94 4.30
C ILE A 519 46.84 -29.75 3.82
N MET A 520 46.39 -30.57 2.86
CA MET A 520 45.02 -30.56 2.35
C MET A 520 43.97 -31.08 3.35
N LYS A 521 44.35 -31.57 4.53
CA LYS A 521 43.39 -31.88 5.59
C LYS A 521 42.85 -30.63 6.28
N ASP A 522 43.55 -29.49 6.20
CA ASP A 522 43.03 -28.22 6.73
C ASP A 522 41.93 -27.67 5.79
N PRO A 523 40.68 -27.49 6.27
CA PRO A 523 39.58 -26.98 5.46
C PRO A 523 39.85 -25.57 4.91
N ARG A 524 40.69 -24.76 5.56
CA ARG A 524 41.06 -23.42 5.09
C ARG A 524 41.96 -23.49 3.87
N VAL A 525 42.92 -24.41 3.88
CA VAL A 525 43.84 -24.62 2.76
C VAL A 525 43.09 -25.19 1.56
N ARG A 526 42.17 -26.12 1.78
CA ARG A 526 41.26 -26.61 0.73
C ARG A 526 40.39 -25.52 0.12
N LEU A 527 39.78 -24.68 0.96
CA LEU A 527 38.96 -23.57 0.50
C LEU A 527 39.77 -22.58 -0.34
N TYR A 528 40.98 -22.25 0.10
CA TYR A 528 41.88 -21.37 -0.65
C TYR A 528 42.29 -21.96 -2.00
N HIS A 529 42.66 -23.24 -2.05
CA HIS A 529 42.98 -23.93 -3.31
C HIS A 529 41.78 -24.00 -4.25
N ALA A 530 40.56 -24.22 -3.74
CA ALA A 530 39.34 -24.20 -4.54
C ALA A 530 39.06 -22.81 -5.12
N LEU A 531 39.22 -21.75 -4.33
CA LEU A 531 39.10 -20.36 -4.80
C LEU A 531 40.17 -20.00 -5.83
N LEU A 532 41.37 -20.59 -5.71
CA LEU A 532 42.45 -20.41 -6.67
C LEU A 532 42.14 -21.12 -7.99
N ALA A 533 41.70 -22.38 -7.93
CA ALA A 533 41.28 -23.16 -9.09
C ALA A 533 40.09 -22.52 -9.84
N ALA A 534 39.15 -21.91 -9.11
CA ALA A 534 38.03 -21.18 -9.68
C ALA A 534 38.38 -19.75 -10.16
N GLY A 535 39.64 -19.30 -9.98
CA GLY A 535 40.08 -17.95 -10.35
C GLY A 535 39.48 -16.81 -9.49
N LEU A 536 38.75 -17.14 -8.42
CA LEU A 536 38.03 -16.18 -7.56
C LEU A 536 38.90 -15.58 -6.45
N HIS A 537 40.08 -16.14 -6.19
CA HIS A 537 41.01 -15.68 -5.15
C HIS A 537 41.45 -14.21 -5.29
N THR A 538 41.37 -13.63 -6.49
CA THR A 538 41.70 -12.21 -6.73
C THR A 538 40.57 -11.26 -6.36
N THR A 539 39.32 -11.75 -6.29
CA THR A 539 38.15 -10.93 -5.98
C THR A 539 38.13 -10.50 -4.51
N PRO A 540 37.58 -9.32 -4.16
CA PRO A 540 37.49 -8.87 -2.77
C PRO A 540 36.71 -9.86 -1.90
N TYR A 541 35.67 -10.49 -2.46
CA TYR A 541 34.91 -11.53 -1.79
C TYR A 541 35.73 -12.80 -1.54
N GLY A 542 36.47 -13.29 -2.54
CA GLY A 542 37.37 -14.43 -2.38
C GLY A 542 38.45 -14.20 -1.33
N ARG A 543 39.00 -12.99 -1.25
CA ARG A 543 39.99 -12.60 -0.21
C ARG A 543 39.37 -12.58 1.19
N GLU A 544 38.14 -12.08 1.31
CA GLU A 544 37.43 -12.07 2.59
C GLU A 544 37.10 -13.49 3.07
N VAL A 545 36.61 -14.34 2.17
CA VAL A 545 36.28 -15.75 2.46
C VAL A 545 37.52 -16.55 2.87
N ALA A 546 38.67 -16.32 2.21
CA ALA A 546 39.93 -16.98 2.55
C ALA A 546 40.50 -16.56 3.91
N THR A 547 40.36 -15.28 4.29
CA THR A 547 40.96 -14.74 5.52
C THR A 547 40.10 -14.91 6.77
N ARG A 548 38.78 -14.71 6.65
CA ARG A 548 37.85 -14.83 7.78
C ARG A 548 37.34 -16.25 8.00
N GLY A 549 37.55 -17.14 7.03
CA GLY A 549 36.99 -18.47 7.00
C GLY A 549 35.52 -18.46 6.60
N TYR A 550 35.08 -19.50 5.90
CA TYR A 550 33.69 -19.64 5.49
C TYR A 550 32.79 -19.89 6.71
N ARG A 551 31.95 -18.91 7.06
CA ARG A 551 30.94 -19.04 8.12
C ARG A 551 29.57 -18.74 7.52
N VAL A 552 28.78 -19.79 7.25
CA VAL A 552 27.39 -19.62 6.81
C VAL A 552 26.57 -19.11 8.01
N PRO A 553 25.95 -17.92 7.91
CA PRO A 553 25.03 -17.45 8.94
C PRO A 553 23.93 -18.51 9.19
N PRO A 554 23.45 -18.70 10.43
CA PRO A 554 22.44 -19.72 10.73
C PRO A 554 21.20 -19.64 9.83
N ALA A 555 20.81 -18.44 9.41
CA ALA A 555 19.67 -18.18 8.52
C ALA A 555 19.87 -18.68 7.07
N GLN A 556 21.11 -18.92 6.64
CA GLN A 556 21.46 -19.42 5.31
C GLN A 556 21.91 -20.89 5.33
N ARG A 557 21.90 -21.54 6.51
CA ARG A 557 22.05 -22.99 6.57
C ARG A 557 20.82 -23.59 5.90
N SER A 558 21.03 -24.46 4.91
CA SER A 558 19.95 -25.25 4.35
C SER A 558 19.25 -25.99 5.50
N SER A 559 18.01 -25.63 5.80
CA SER A 559 17.18 -26.47 6.64
C SER A 559 16.95 -27.79 5.90
N GLU A 560 16.79 -28.89 6.64
CA GLU A 560 16.42 -30.19 6.07
C GLU A 560 15.11 -30.14 5.25
N ALA A 561 14.37 -29.03 5.33
CA ALA A 561 13.14 -28.76 4.61
C ALA A 561 13.32 -28.00 3.27
N ASN A 562 14.54 -27.81 2.75
CA ASN A 562 14.73 -27.17 1.44
C ASN A 562 14.46 -28.14 0.28
N PRO A 563 13.39 -27.94 -0.53
CA PRO A 563 12.96 -28.88 -1.57
C PRO A 563 13.90 -28.96 -2.78
N LEU A 564 14.95 -28.13 -2.84
CA LEU A 564 15.96 -28.15 -3.91
C LEU A 564 17.19 -29.00 -3.57
N ARG A 565 17.19 -29.70 -2.43
CA ARG A 565 18.28 -30.60 -2.06
C ARG A 565 18.10 -31.94 -2.80
N SER A 566 18.61 -32.01 -4.01
CA SER A 566 18.82 -33.28 -4.70
C SER A 566 20.02 -33.99 -4.09
N ASP A 567 19.79 -35.15 -3.47
CA ASP A 567 20.87 -36.04 -3.02
C ASP A 567 21.61 -36.58 -4.25
N PHE A 568 22.72 -35.93 -4.60
CA PHE A 568 23.70 -36.51 -5.51
C PHE A 568 24.67 -37.35 -4.68
N ALA A 569 24.55 -38.67 -4.85
CA ALA A 569 25.47 -39.68 -4.34
C ALA A 569 26.83 -39.64 -5.06
#